data_AF-A0A3C0GGE0-F1
#
_entry.id   AF-A0A3C0GGE0-F1
#
_cell.length_a   1.000
_cell.length_b   1.000
_cell.length_c   1.000
_cell.angle_alpha   90.00
_cell.angle_beta   90.00
_cell.angle_gamma   90.00
#
_symmetry.space_group_name_H-M   'P 1'
#
loop_
_entity.id
_entity.type
_entity.pdbx_description
1 polymer ?
#
loop_
_entity_poly.entity_id
_entity_poly.type
_entity_poly.pdbx_seq_one_letter_code
_entity_poly.pdbx_strand_id
1 'polypeptide(L)'
;PSFDLDYIFIKIRSKSVGEKTDVRTGCSSCGAENILKIDLEKIEFTKSEISNMIDISSNISLKMKFPSYHDMVKNEKIFSNELTQAEVLFETIILCIDSVITEEENIVLKDEPREQVEEFINSFNNEQLATMAEYIEALPKIKYTQKYECKSCKYENTFDIKGIQDFF
;
A
#
# COMPACT_ATOMS: atom_id res chain seq x y z
N PRO A 1 4.44 11.25 -3.92
CA PRO A 1 4.34 9.83 -3.51
C PRO A 1 3.28 9.08 -4.31
N SER A 2 3.26 7.75 -4.31
CA SER A 2 2.28 6.97 -5.10
C SER A 2 0.82 7.36 -4.81
N PHE A 3 0.49 7.58 -3.53
CA PHE A 3 -0.85 7.98 -3.09
C PHE A 3 -1.30 9.35 -3.62
N ASP A 4 -0.39 10.28 -3.97
CA ASP A 4 -0.80 11.58 -4.54
C ASP A 4 -1.49 11.39 -5.91
N LEU A 5 -1.06 10.39 -6.69
CA LEU A 5 -1.72 10.06 -7.94
C LEU A 5 -3.09 9.45 -7.72
N ASP A 6 -3.25 8.58 -6.71
CA ASP A 6 -4.55 8.03 -6.33
C ASP A 6 -5.52 9.17 -5.96
N TYR A 7 -5.06 10.13 -5.16
CA TYR A 7 -5.85 11.31 -4.81
C TYR A 7 -6.29 12.10 -6.05
N ILE A 8 -5.33 12.47 -6.90
CA ILE A 8 -5.59 13.26 -8.11
C ILE A 8 -6.55 12.51 -9.04
N PHE A 9 -6.36 11.20 -9.23
CA PHE A 9 -7.22 10.38 -10.07
C PHE A 9 -8.66 10.35 -9.56
N ILE A 10 -8.87 10.12 -8.26
CA ILE A 10 -10.21 10.12 -7.66
C ILE A 10 -10.87 11.48 -7.81
N LYS A 11 -10.14 12.58 -7.61
CA LYS A 11 -10.68 13.94 -7.78
C LYS A 11 -11.02 14.27 -9.24
N ILE A 12 -10.20 13.85 -10.20
CA ILE A 12 -10.50 14.04 -11.63
C ILE A 12 -11.74 13.22 -12.01
N ARG A 13 -11.78 11.95 -11.60
CA ARG A 13 -12.89 11.04 -11.91
C ARG A 13 -14.21 11.56 -11.34
N SER A 14 -14.22 12.02 -10.08
CA SER A 14 -15.43 12.56 -9.46
C SER A 14 -15.98 13.79 -10.18
N LYS A 15 -15.13 14.61 -10.78
CA LYS A 15 -15.57 15.77 -11.59
C LYS A 15 -15.92 15.41 -13.04
N SER A 16 -15.31 14.38 -13.62
CA SER A 16 -15.51 14.03 -15.03
C SER A 16 -16.73 13.13 -15.28
N VAL A 17 -16.98 12.12 -14.43
CA VAL A 17 -18.09 11.15 -14.64
C VAL A 17 -19.22 11.31 -13.64
N GLY A 18 -19.09 12.27 -12.72
CA GLY A 18 -20.01 12.52 -11.62
C GLY A 18 -19.53 11.93 -10.30
N GLU A 19 -20.16 12.35 -9.21
CA GLU A 19 -19.78 12.01 -7.83
C GLU A 19 -20.03 10.52 -7.51
N LYS A 20 -20.82 9.81 -8.32
CA LYS A 20 -21.17 8.40 -8.08
C LYS A 20 -20.75 7.50 -9.23
N THR A 21 -20.21 6.34 -8.92
CA THR A 21 -19.83 5.29 -9.89
C THR A 21 -20.38 3.94 -9.48
N ASP A 22 -20.70 3.10 -10.46
CA ASP A 22 -21.08 1.70 -10.24
C ASP A 22 -19.82 0.83 -10.21
N VAL A 23 -19.70 -0.03 -9.20
CA VAL A 23 -18.61 -1.02 -9.06
C VAL A 23 -19.22 -2.42 -8.93
N ARG A 24 -18.62 -3.40 -9.62
CA ARG A 24 -19.03 -4.80 -9.55
C ARG A 24 -18.18 -5.54 -8.54
N THR A 25 -18.82 -6.30 -7.65
CA THR A 25 -18.13 -7.14 -6.66
C THR A 25 -18.85 -8.46 -6.48
N GLY A 26 -18.10 -9.54 -6.24
CA GLY A 26 -18.66 -10.83 -5.84
C GLY A 26 -19.07 -10.84 -4.37
N CYS A 27 -20.11 -11.60 -4.04
CA CYS A 27 -20.45 -11.92 -2.65
C CYS A 27 -19.46 -12.94 -2.07
N SER A 28 -18.97 -12.70 -0.86
CA SER A 28 -18.02 -13.58 -0.17
C SER A 28 -18.59 -14.96 0.17
N SER A 29 -19.91 -15.09 0.31
CA SER A 29 -20.57 -16.36 0.68
C SER A 29 -20.97 -17.21 -0.53
N CYS A 30 -21.55 -16.61 -1.57
CA CYS A 30 -22.12 -17.36 -2.70
C CYS A 30 -21.50 -17.02 -4.07
N GLY A 31 -20.54 -16.10 -4.13
CA GLY A 31 -19.88 -15.67 -5.37
C GLY A 31 -20.75 -14.85 -6.33
N ALA A 32 -22.06 -14.69 -6.06
CA ALA A 32 -22.94 -13.93 -6.94
C ALA A 32 -22.49 -12.47 -7.09
N GLU A 33 -22.53 -11.94 -8.31
CA GLU A 33 -22.16 -10.56 -8.61
C GLU A 33 -23.16 -9.56 -8.04
N ASN A 34 -22.68 -8.46 -7.46
CA ASN A 34 -23.47 -7.33 -6.96
C ASN A 34 -22.92 -6.04 -7.58
N ILE A 35 -23.82 -5.07 -7.80
CA ILE A 35 -23.47 -3.75 -8.31
C ILE A 35 -23.65 -2.76 -7.16
N LEU A 36 -22.58 -2.10 -6.75
CA LEU A 36 -22.57 -1.10 -5.69
C LEU A 36 -22.44 0.30 -6.28
N LYS A 37 -23.28 1.22 -5.79
CA LYS A 37 -23.13 2.65 -6.07
C LYS A 37 -22.24 3.29 -5.02
N ILE A 38 -21.05 3.70 -5.45
CA ILE A 38 -20.03 4.33 -4.61
C ILE A 38 -20.07 5.83 -4.84
N ASP A 39 -19.97 6.59 -3.74
CA ASP A 39 -19.83 8.04 -3.75
C ASP A 39 -18.35 8.40 -3.60
N LEU A 40 -17.75 8.90 -4.68
CA LEU A 40 -16.33 9.24 -4.77
C LEU A 40 -15.96 10.42 -3.88
N GLU A 41 -16.92 11.26 -3.46
CA GLU A 41 -16.65 12.34 -2.52
C GLU A 41 -16.46 11.84 -1.09
N LYS A 42 -16.98 10.66 -0.77
CA LYS A 42 -16.82 10.00 0.54
C LYS A 42 -15.53 9.19 0.67
N ILE A 43 -14.70 9.16 -0.37
CA ILE A 43 -13.38 8.55 -0.30
C ILE A 43 -12.49 9.44 0.56
N GLU A 44 -12.06 8.90 1.69
CA GLU A 44 -11.18 9.59 2.62
C GLU A 44 -9.73 9.32 2.28
N PHE A 45 -8.87 10.28 2.61
CA PHE A 45 -7.43 10.13 2.52
C PHE A 45 -6.86 10.03 3.93
N THR A 46 -6.23 8.91 4.25
CA THR A 46 -5.56 8.80 5.54
C THR A 46 -4.29 9.64 5.51
N LYS A 47 -4.04 10.36 6.61
CA LYS A 47 -2.73 10.97 6.85
C LYS A 47 -1.86 9.97 7.57
N SER A 48 -0.57 10.01 7.29
CA SER A 48 0.42 9.27 8.09
C SER A 48 1.03 10.22 9.10
N GLU A 49 1.04 9.80 10.36
CA GLU A 49 1.73 10.50 11.45
C GLU A 49 2.99 9.74 11.90
N ILE A 50 3.36 8.68 11.16
CA ILE A 50 4.51 7.85 11.54
C ILE A 50 5.83 8.56 11.24
N SER A 51 6.80 8.34 12.13
CA SER A 51 8.17 8.78 11.92
C SER A 51 8.78 8.09 10.70
N ASN A 52 9.53 8.84 9.90
CA ASN A 52 10.39 8.28 8.85
C ASN A 52 11.70 7.70 9.39
N MET A 53 11.89 7.66 10.71
CA MET A 53 13.05 7.04 11.35
C MET A 53 12.58 5.82 12.14
N ILE A 54 13.19 4.67 11.86
CA ILE A 54 12.99 3.42 12.59
C ILE A 54 14.33 3.00 13.18
N ASP A 55 14.43 2.96 14.51
CA ASP A 55 15.62 2.48 15.20
C ASP A 55 15.58 0.94 15.24
N ILE A 56 16.60 0.30 14.67
CA ILE A 56 16.70 -1.16 14.56
C ILE A 56 17.56 -1.73 15.69
N SER A 57 18.59 -0.99 16.08
CA SER A 57 19.50 -1.28 17.19
C SER A 57 20.05 0.04 17.75
N SER A 58 20.94 -0.03 18.73
CA SER A 58 21.59 1.16 19.31
C SER A 58 22.45 1.95 18.33
N ASN A 59 22.88 1.34 17.22
CA ASN A 59 23.85 1.88 16.27
C ASN A 59 23.36 1.86 14.82
N ILE A 60 22.13 1.42 14.56
CA ILE A 60 21.55 1.35 13.23
C ILE A 60 20.12 1.89 13.27
N SER A 61 19.87 2.90 12.43
CA SER A 61 18.54 3.43 12.17
C SER A 61 18.24 3.39 10.68
N LEU A 62 17.01 3.04 10.32
CA LEU A 62 16.52 3.15 8.95
C LEU A 62 15.86 4.50 8.77
N LYS A 63 16.26 5.22 7.73
CA LYS A 63 15.50 6.33 7.21
C LYS A 63 14.56 5.81 6.13
N MET A 64 13.27 5.89 6.42
CA MET A 64 12.19 5.48 5.54
C MET A 64 11.75 6.64 4.63
N LYS A 65 11.14 6.28 3.51
CA LYS A 65 10.48 7.18 2.56
C LYS A 65 9.17 6.56 2.12
N PHE A 66 8.27 7.43 1.67
CA PHE A 66 7.10 6.98 0.94
C PHE A 66 7.50 6.60 -0.49
N PRO A 67 7.10 5.43 -0.99
CA PRO A 67 7.44 5.02 -2.34
C PRO A 67 6.80 5.98 -3.35
N SER A 68 7.55 6.33 -4.38
CA SER A 68 6.97 7.04 -5.52
C SER A 68 6.29 6.07 -6.46
N TYR A 69 5.36 6.56 -7.28
CA TYR A 69 4.77 5.75 -8.34
C TYR A 69 5.83 5.20 -9.31
N HIS A 70 6.88 5.97 -9.57
CA HIS A 70 8.01 5.54 -10.40
C HIS A 70 8.76 4.36 -9.79
N ASP A 71 8.95 4.36 -8.47
CA ASP A 71 9.58 3.25 -7.75
C ASP A 71 8.74 1.98 -7.84
N MET A 72 7.40 2.12 -7.77
CA MET A 72 6.47 0.99 -7.92
C MET A 72 6.50 0.43 -9.35
N VAL A 73 6.36 1.28 -10.37
CA VAL A 73 6.30 0.85 -11.78
C VAL A 73 7.60 0.19 -12.24
N LYS A 74 8.75 0.64 -11.73
CA LYS A 74 10.04 -0.01 -12.00
C LYS A 74 10.17 -1.38 -11.34
N ASN A 75 9.39 -1.66 -10.31
CA ASN A 75 9.38 -2.95 -9.64
C ASN A 75 8.26 -3.82 -10.21
N GLU A 76 8.52 -4.41 -11.38
CA GLU A 76 7.56 -5.26 -12.12
C GLU A 76 6.97 -6.39 -11.26
N LYS A 77 7.73 -6.85 -10.24
CA LYS A 77 7.30 -7.90 -9.31
C LYS A 77 6.07 -7.51 -8.50
N ILE A 78 5.94 -6.25 -8.06
CA ILE A 78 4.85 -5.79 -7.17
C ILE A 78 3.49 -5.89 -7.84
N PHE A 79 3.43 -5.74 -9.17
CA PHE A 79 2.18 -5.84 -9.93
C PHE A 79 1.98 -7.22 -10.58
N SER A 80 2.92 -8.15 -10.37
CA SER A 80 2.77 -9.53 -10.84
C SER A 80 1.84 -10.31 -9.90
N ASN A 81 0.90 -11.05 -10.47
CA ASN A 81 0.03 -11.95 -9.70
C ASN A 81 0.77 -13.22 -9.22
N GLU A 82 2.07 -13.30 -9.43
CA GLU A 82 2.91 -14.47 -9.14
C GLU A 82 3.52 -14.41 -7.73
N LEU A 83 3.58 -13.22 -7.12
CA LEU A 83 4.09 -13.07 -5.76
C LEU A 83 3.06 -13.46 -4.70
N THR A 84 3.55 -14.12 -3.66
CA THR A 84 2.85 -14.25 -2.39
C THR A 84 2.72 -12.89 -1.69
N GLN A 85 1.74 -12.75 -0.79
CA GLN A 85 1.58 -11.53 0.01
C GLN A 85 2.85 -11.17 0.82
N ALA A 86 3.60 -12.18 1.26
CA ALA A 86 4.85 -11.98 1.99
C ALA A 86 5.94 -11.38 1.09
N GLU A 87 6.07 -11.85 -0.15
CA GLU A 87 7.01 -11.29 -1.12
C GLU A 87 6.63 -9.86 -1.53
N VAL A 88 5.33 -9.57 -1.70
CA VAL A 88 4.86 -8.20 -1.95
C VAL A 88 5.21 -7.27 -0.80
N LEU A 89 5.01 -7.71 0.45
CA LEU A 89 5.39 -6.94 1.63
C LEU A 89 6.90 -6.67 1.65
N PHE A 90 7.71 -7.71 1.41
CA PHE A 90 9.17 -7.60 1.37
C PHE A 90 9.66 -6.61 0.29
N GLU A 91 9.13 -6.71 -0.92
CA GLU A 91 9.42 -5.76 -2.00
C GLU A 91 9.02 -4.32 -1.63
N THR A 92 7.89 -4.17 -0.94
CA THR A 92 7.41 -2.86 -0.47
C THR A 92 8.33 -2.28 0.61
N ILE A 93 8.83 -3.10 1.54
CA ILE A 93 9.82 -2.69 2.55
C ILE A 93 11.05 -2.11 1.85
N ILE A 94 11.60 -2.80 0.85
CA ILE A 94 12.78 -2.33 0.10
C ILE A 94 12.50 -0.96 -0.54
N LEU A 95 11.34 -0.78 -1.17
CA LEU A 95 10.99 0.50 -1.78
C LEU A 95 10.83 1.64 -0.77
N CYS A 96 10.48 1.31 0.48
CA CYS A 96 10.24 2.29 1.53
C CYS A 96 11.51 2.65 2.31
N ILE A 97 12.64 1.97 2.14
CA ILE A 97 13.89 2.36 2.80
C ILE A 97 14.64 3.35 1.88
N ASP A 98 14.94 4.54 2.40
CA ASP A 98 15.76 5.55 1.73
C ASP A 98 17.25 5.27 1.98
N SER A 99 17.60 5.13 3.26
CA SER A 99 18.99 4.92 3.68
C SER A 99 19.10 4.21 5.02
N VAL A 100 20.26 3.58 5.25
CA VAL A 100 20.67 3.00 6.53
C VAL A 100 21.67 3.94 7.16
N ILE A 101 21.38 4.39 8.38
CA ILE A 101 22.21 5.31 9.14
C ILE A 101 22.90 4.51 10.24
N THR A 102 24.23 4.59 10.25
CA THR A 102 25.08 4.03 11.30
C THR A 102 25.80 5.15 12.05
N GLU A 103 26.62 4.81 13.04
CA GLU A 103 27.46 5.80 13.73
C GLU A 103 28.49 6.46 12.81
N GLU A 104 28.91 5.78 11.74
CA GLU A 104 30.02 6.20 10.88
C GLU A 104 29.53 6.82 9.57
N GLU A 105 28.40 6.34 9.02
CA GLU A 105 27.97 6.70 7.68
C GLU A 105 26.46 6.63 7.46
N ASN A 106 26.03 7.14 6.30
CA ASN A 106 24.65 7.08 5.83
C ASN A 106 24.63 6.44 4.44
N ILE A 107 24.22 5.17 4.38
CA ILE A 107 24.24 4.33 3.18
C ILE A 107 22.91 4.48 2.45
N VAL A 108 22.92 5.07 1.25
CA VAL A 108 21.71 5.28 0.46
C VAL A 108 21.40 4.04 -0.37
N LEU A 109 20.29 3.36 -0.06
CA LEU A 109 19.99 2.03 -0.62
C LEU A 109 19.87 1.99 -2.14
N LYS A 110 19.48 3.11 -2.77
CA LYS A 110 19.33 3.18 -4.23
C LYS A 110 20.67 3.03 -4.96
N ASP A 111 21.77 3.33 -4.28
CA ASP A 111 23.12 3.33 -4.81
C ASP A 111 23.81 1.97 -4.55
N GLU A 112 23.16 1.08 -3.78
CA GLU A 112 23.67 -0.24 -3.43
C GLU A 112 23.16 -1.35 -4.38
N PRO A 113 23.94 -2.44 -4.56
CA PRO A 113 23.49 -3.60 -5.32
C PRO A 113 22.24 -4.22 -4.70
N ARG A 114 21.28 -4.59 -5.56
CA ARG A 114 19.99 -5.13 -5.12
C ARG A 114 20.13 -6.37 -4.22
N GLU A 115 21.03 -7.28 -4.55
CA GLU A 115 21.30 -8.49 -3.77
C GLU A 115 21.74 -8.16 -2.33
N GLN A 116 22.59 -7.15 -2.15
CA GLN A 116 23.06 -6.72 -0.82
C GLN A 116 21.92 -6.11 0.01
N VAL A 117 21.03 -5.36 -0.63
CA VAL A 117 19.83 -4.81 0.05
C VAL A 117 18.90 -5.94 0.51
N GLU A 118 18.71 -6.96 -0.33
CA GLU A 118 17.89 -8.12 0.03
C GLU A 118 18.52 -8.94 1.15
N GLU A 119 19.83 -9.19 1.10
CA GLU A 119 20.57 -9.85 2.19
C GLU A 119 20.47 -9.07 3.51
N PHE A 120 20.60 -7.74 3.45
CA PHE A 120 20.48 -6.87 4.62
C PHE A 120 19.10 -6.99 5.28
N ILE A 121 18.01 -6.92 4.51
CA ILE A 121 16.67 -7.01 5.09
C ILE A 121 16.36 -8.43 5.58
N ASN A 122 16.87 -9.45 4.89
CA ASN A 122 16.76 -10.85 5.34
C ASN A 122 17.56 -11.13 6.62
N SER A 123 18.50 -10.26 7.00
CA SER A 123 19.24 -10.37 8.27
C SER A 123 18.42 -9.94 9.50
N PHE A 124 17.29 -9.26 9.29
CA PHE A 124 16.43 -8.79 10.37
C PHE A 124 15.61 -9.92 11.01
N ASN A 125 15.38 -9.76 12.31
CA ASN A 125 14.48 -10.65 13.04
C ASN A 125 13.01 -10.23 12.85
N ASN A 126 12.09 -11.07 13.32
CA ASN A 126 10.65 -10.85 13.17
C ASN A 126 10.16 -9.54 13.80
N GLU A 127 10.74 -9.11 14.92
CA GLU A 127 10.33 -7.88 15.61
C GLU A 127 10.72 -6.64 14.79
N GLN A 128 11.92 -6.65 14.20
CA GLN A 128 12.39 -5.57 13.32
C GLN A 128 11.58 -5.54 12.01
N LEU A 129 11.31 -6.69 11.40
CA LEU A 129 10.45 -6.73 10.21
C LEU A 129 9.02 -6.27 10.52
N ALA A 130 8.50 -6.53 11.72
CA ALA A 130 7.20 -6.05 12.15
C ALA A 130 7.14 -4.51 12.24
N THR A 131 8.17 -3.83 12.75
CA THR A 131 8.19 -2.35 12.79
C THR A 131 8.21 -1.73 11.39
N MET A 132 8.89 -2.37 10.43
CA MET A 132 8.85 -1.97 9.03
C MET A 132 7.47 -2.22 8.39
N ALA A 133 6.82 -3.33 8.73
CA ALA A 133 5.46 -3.62 8.28
C ALA A 133 4.45 -2.58 8.83
N GLU A 134 4.58 -2.18 10.10
CA GLU A 134 3.76 -1.11 10.69
C GLU A 134 3.92 0.22 9.95
N TYR A 135 5.14 0.55 9.51
CA TYR A 135 5.38 1.73 8.67
C TYR A 135 4.61 1.66 7.34
N ILE A 136 4.63 0.51 6.68
CA ILE A 136 3.89 0.29 5.43
C ILE A 136 2.38 0.40 5.66
N GLU A 137 1.86 -0.17 6.75
CA GLU A 137 0.44 -0.07 7.08
C GLU A 137 -0.02 1.36 7.35
N ALA A 138 0.87 2.17 7.94
CA ALA A 138 0.67 3.58 8.26
C ALA A 138 0.84 4.52 7.05
N LEU A 139 1.23 4.02 5.88
CA LEU A 139 1.34 4.84 4.67
C LEU A 139 -0.02 5.51 4.35
N PRO A 140 -0.01 6.77 3.87
CA PRO A 140 -1.22 7.42 3.39
C PRO A 140 -1.86 6.60 2.27
N LYS A 141 -3.17 6.39 2.35
CA LYS A 141 -3.94 5.63 1.37
C LYS A 141 -5.35 6.19 1.23
N ILE A 142 -5.97 5.92 0.09
CA ILE A 142 -7.41 6.09 -0.05
C ILE A 142 -8.11 5.03 0.80
N LYS A 143 -9.19 5.43 1.47
CA LYS A 143 -10.03 4.52 2.23
C LYS A 143 -11.50 4.79 1.92
N TYR A 144 -12.20 3.72 1.56
CA TYR A 144 -13.65 3.70 1.46
C TYR A 144 -14.16 2.34 1.86
N THR A 145 -15.21 2.32 2.70
CA THR A 145 -15.85 1.08 3.16
C THR A 145 -17.35 1.23 2.99
N GLN A 146 -17.99 0.26 2.33
CA GLN A 146 -19.43 0.18 2.18
C GLN A 146 -19.93 -1.22 2.52
N LYS A 147 -20.87 -1.31 3.46
CA LYS A 147 -21.61 -2.55 3.72
C LYS A 147 -22.73 -2.71 2.69
N TYR A 148 -22.96 -3.94 2.25
CA TYR A 148 -24.06 -4.28 1.35
C TYR A 148 -24.61 -5.67 1.63
N GLU A 149 -25.88 -5.87 1.30
CA GLU A 149 -26.52 -7.16 1.41
C GLU A 149 -26.52 -7.85 0.04
N CYS A 150 -26.13 -9.13 -0.02
CA CYS A 150 -26.10 -9.86 -1.28
C CYS A 150 -27.50 -9.99 -1.87
N LYS A 151 -27.65 -9.64 -3.16
CA LYS A 151 -28.93 -9.73 -3.86
C LYS A 151 -29.47 -11.18 -3.95
N SER A 152 -28.57 -12.18 -3.94
CA SER A 152 -28.91 -13.60 -4.11
C SER A 152 -29.12 -14.33 -2.78
N CYS A 153 -28.16 -14.27 -1.85
CA CYS A 153 -28.20 -15.05 -0.62
C CYS A 153 -28.48 -14.25 0.65
N LYS A 154 -28.67 -12.92 0.54
CA LYS A 154 -28.96 -12.02 1.67
C LYS A 154 -27.86 -11.90 2.72
N TYR A 155 -26.68 -12.47 2.47
CA TYR A 155 -25.52 -12.35 3.33
C TYR A 155 -25.02 -10.90 3.39
N GLU A 156 -24.64 -10.43 4.58
CA GLU A 156 -24.02 -9.11 4.76
C GLU A 156 -22.55 -9.15 4.35
N ASN A 157 -22.17 -8.27 3.43
CA ASN A 157 -20.82 -8.16 2.90
C ASN A 157 -20.26 -6.76 3.22
N THR A 158 -18.94 -6.66 3.23
CA THR A 158 -18.23 -5.38 3.30
C THR A 158 -17.38 -5.25 2.05
N PHE A 159 -17.49 -4.12 1.37
CA PHE A 159 -16.68 -3.75 0.22
C PHE A 159 -15.72 -2.64 0.64
N ASP A 160 -14.43 -2.85 0.43
CA ASP A 160 -13.36 -1.92 0.78
C ASP A 160 -12.59 -1.50 -0.47
N ILE A 161 -12.24 -0.22 -0.58
CA ILE A 161 -11.26 0.32 -1.52
C ILE A 161 -10.07 0.80 -0.70
N LYS A 162 -8.87 0.34 -1.08
CA LYS A 162 -7.59 0.65 -0.45
C LYS A 162 -6.56 1.22 -1.43
N GLY A 163 -6.80 1.18 -2.74
CA GLY A 163 -5.93 1.76 -3.76
C GLY A 163 -6.62 1.91 -5.12
N ILE A 164 -5.99 2.63 -6.05
CA ILE A 164 -6.56 2.86 -7.39
C ILE A 164 -6.80 1.57 -8.18
N GLN A 165 -6.02 0.52 -7.93
CA GLN A 165 -6.19 -0.79 -8.55
C GLN A 165 -7.56 -1.43 -8.26
N ASP A 166 -8.21 -1.08 -7.15
CA ASP A 166 -9.54 -1.61 -6.80
C ASP A 166 -10.65 -1.05 -7.70
N PHE A 167 -10.33 -0.09 -8.59
CA PHE A 167 -11.24 0.46 -9.59
C PHE A 167 -11.11 -0.19 -10.98
N PHE A 168 -10.10 -1.03 -11.21
CA PHE A 168 -9.76 -1.59 -12.52
C PHE A 168 -9.93 -3.12 -12.59
#